data_AF-A0A260VLW2-F1
#
_entry.id   AF-A0A260VLW2-F1
#
_cell.length_a   1.000
_cell.length_b   1.000
_cell.length_c   1.000
_cell.angle_alpha   90.00
_cell.angle_beta   90.00
_cell.angle_gamma   90.00
#
_symmetry.space_group_name_H-M   'P 1'
#
loop_
_entity.id
_entity.type
_entity.pdbx_description
1 polymer ?
#
loop_
_entity_poly.entity_id
_entity_poly.type
_entity_poly.pdbx_seq_one_letter_code
_entity_poly.pdbx_strand_id
1 'polypeptide(L)'
;MSFYLDNSVRTGTGFVIASLGIVLYAPLVALTTMHMLRIEGRRPVLTFTQLATGTATLLINGLPMLLWALATFRTDRSADTVLLLHDMGWLILFPGIMLFCLQNVSIGLAVVTSDGSVFPRWLGYLNFFVALSFVPDPLAFFFHSGPLAWNGVFVFWLALTTYCIFLCAMTWACLRANATLGSALDRPRRRDETVLSSS
;
A
#
# COMPACT_ATOMS: atom_id res chain seq x y z
N MET A 1 3.17 -25.34 -13.84
CA MET A 1 3.11 -25.33 -15.33
C MET A 1 1.66 -25.42 -15.82
N SER A 2 0.90 -26.45 -15.46
CA SER A 2 -0.54 -26.62 -15.79
C SER A 2 -1.38 -25.38 -15.49
N PHE A 3 -1.13 -24.72 -14.35
CA PHE A 3 -1.82 -23.49 -13.96
C PHE A 3 -1.79 -22.35 -15.01
N TYR A 4 -0.65 -22.18 -15.70
CA TYR A 4 -0.49 -21.12 -16.70
C TYR A 4 -1.01 -21.54 -18.08
N LEU A 5 -0.97 -22.83 -18.41
CA LEU A 5 -1.18 -23.34 -19.77
C LEU A 5 -2.55 -23.96 -20.00
N ASP A 6 -3.13 -24.64 -19.01
CA ASP A 6 -4.40 -25.38 -19.18
C ASP A 6 -5.61 -24.45 -19.37
N ASN A 7 -5.52 -23.23 -18.83
CA ASN A 7 -6.58 -22.22 -18.91
C ASN A 7 -5.97 -20.80 -19.03
N SER A 8 -5.04 -20.61 -19.97
CA SER A 8 -4.24 -19.39 -20.13
C SER A 8 -5.08 -18.11 -20.16
N VAL A 9 -6.22 -18.10 -20.86
CA VAL A 9 -7.13 -16.94 -20.92
C VAL A 9 -7.67 -16.60 -19.53
N ARG A 10 -8.18 -17.59 -18.79
CA ARG A 10 -8.73 -17.37 -17.43
C ARG A 10 -7.65 -16.89 -16.47
N THR A 11 -6.49 -17.53 -16.49
CA THR A 11 -5.35 -17.18 -15.62
C THR A 11 -4.84 -15.78 -15.95
N GLY A 12 -4.71 -15.44 -17.24
CA GLY A 12 -4.30 -14.11 -17.70
C GLY A 12 -5.29 -13.02 -17.31
N THR A 13 -6.59 -13.25 -17.51
CA THR A 13 -7.65 -12.33 -17.06
C THR A 13 -7.59 -12.11 -15.54
N GLY A 14 -7.31 -13.15 -14.76
CA GLY A 14 -7.11 -13.05 -13.32
C GLY A 14 -5.98 -12.07 -12.94
N PHE A 15 -4.83 -12.17 -13.59
CA PHE A 15 -3.72 -11.23 -13.36
C PHE A 15 -4.04 -9.80 -13.79
N VAL A 16 -4.77 -9.62 -14.90
CA VAL A 16 -5.22 -8.28 -15.32
C VAL A 16 -6.19 -7.68 -14.30
N ILE A 17 -7.15 -8.45 -13.80
CA ILE A 17 -8.07 -7.98 -12.74
C ILE A 17 -7.30 -7.70 -11.44
N ALA A 18 -6.34 -8.54 -11.06
CA ALA A 18 -5.49 -8.30 -9.89
C ALA A 18 -4.70 -6.98 -10.02
N SER A 19 -4.28 -6.62 -11.25
CA SER A 19 -3.61 -5.32 -11.47
C SER A 19 -4.52 -4.12 -11.20
N LEU A 20 -5.83 -4.23 -11.46
CA LEU A 20 -6.80 -3.21 -11.05
C LEU A 20 -6.88 -3.08 -9.53
N GLY A 21 -6.79 -4.19 -8.80
CA GLY A 21 -6.74 -4.20 -7.34
C GLY A 21 -5.57 -3.38 -6.78
N ILE A 22 -4.42 -3.40 -7.46
CA ILE A 22 -3.25 -2.59 -7.10
C ILE A 22 -3.54 -1.10 -7.32
N VAL A 23 -4.21 -0.73 -8.42
CA VAL A 23 -4.56 0.67 -8.70
C VAL A 23 -5.54 1.24 -7.67
N LEU A 24 -6.40 0.41 -7.08
CA LEU A 24 -7.30 0.82 -5.99
C LEU A 24 -6.58 1.21 -4.70
N TYR A 25 -5.27 1.01 -4.62
CA TYR A 25 -4.44 1.57 -3.55
C TYR A 25 -4.18 3.08 -3.72
N ALA A 26 -4.23 3.62 -4.95
CA ALA A 26 -3.93 5.03 -5.22
C ALA A 26 -4.82 6.02 -4.44
N PRO A 27 -6.16 5.83 -4.34
CA PRO A 27 -6.99 6.70 -3.51
C PRO A 27 -6.57 6.71 -2.03
N LEU A 28 -6.12 5.57 -1.49
CA LEU A 28 -5.66 5.50 -0.10
C LEU A 28 -4.36 6.29 0.10
N VAL A 29 -3.43 6.24 -0.86
CA VAL A 29 -2.22 7.07 -0.86
C VAL A 29 -2.59 8.56 -0.93
N ALA A 30 -3.53 8.94 -1.79
CA ALA A 30 -3.98 10.31 -1.93
C ALA A 30 -4.65 10.85 -0.65
N LEU A 31 -5.54 10.06 -0.04
CA LEU A 31 -6.20 10.41 1.22
C LEU A 31 -5.18 10.54 2.37
N THR A 32 -4.24 9.60 2.47
CA THR A 32 -3.17 9.65 3.47
C THR A 32 -2.35 10.93 3.32
N THR A 33 -1.98 11.28 2.09
CA THR A 33 -1.24 12.51 1.76
C THR A 33 -2.01 13.75 2.22
N MET A 34 -3.29 13.85 1.87
CA MET A 34 -4.16 14.96 2.27
C MET A 34 -4.23 15.13 3.80
N HIS A 35 -4.31 14.03 4.54
CA HIS A 35 -4.33 14.08 6.00
C HIS A 35 -2.96 14.38 6.61
N MET A 36 -1.86 13.87 6.04
CA MET A 36 -0.52 14.19 6.50
C MET A 36 -0.14 15.66 6.25
N LEU A 37 -0.62 16.27 5.15
CA LEU A 37 -0.48 17.72 4.92
C LEU A 37 -1.09 18.54 6.08
N ARG A 38 -2.20 18.07 6.66
CA ARG A 38 -2.83 18.71 7.83
C ARG A 38 -2.02 18.50 9.11
N ILE A 39 -1.25 17.43 9.20
CA ILE A 39 -0.39 17.11 10.35
C ILE A 39 0.91 17.93 10.30
N GLU A 40 1.63 17.93 9.17
CA GLU A 40 2.94 18.60 9.07
C GLU A 40 2.88 20.09 8.74
N GLY A 41 1.79 20.56 8.11
CA GLY A 41 1.57 21.96 7.79
C GLY A 41 2.63 22.55 6.85
N ARG A 42 3.44 23.48 7.35
CA ARG A 42 4.31 24.36 6.52
C ARG A 42 5.49 23.65 5.86
N ARG A 43 5.96 22.52 6.39
CA ARG A 43 7.14 21.79 5.90
C ARG A 43 6.85 20.28 5.77
N PRO A 44 6.01 19.87 4.82
CA PRO A 44 5.46 18.51 4.75
C PRO A 44 6.41 17.52 4.08
N VAL A 45 7.61 17.35 4.65
CA VAL A 45 8.66 16.50 4.08
C VAL A 45 8.26 15.02 4.15
N LEU A 46 7.69 14.57 5.27
CA LEU A 46 7.28 13.17 5.43
C LEU A 46 6.08 12.84 4.55
N THR A 47 5.18 13.79 4.34
CA THR A 47 4.02 13.68 3.46
C THR A 47 4.46 13.46 2.02
N PHE A 48 5.35 14.30 1.50
CA PHE A 48 5.84 14.12 0.14
C PHE A 48 6.71 12.87 -0.02
N THR A 49 7.46 12.49 1.02
CA THR A 49 8.19 11.22 1.04
C THR A 49 7.22 10.03 0.95
N GLN A 50 6.17 10.02 1.77
CA GLN A 50 5.10 9.02 1.73
C GLN A 50 4.38 8.99 0.39
N LEU A 51 4.08 10.14 -0.21
CA LEU A 51 3.39 10.22 -1.50
C LEU A 51 4.26 9.63 -2.62
N ALA A 52 5.53 10.03 -2.69
CA ALA A 52 6.46 9.57 -3.71
C ALA A 52 6.69 8.06 -3.59
N THR A 53 7.00 7.58 -2.38
CA THR A 53 7.27 6.17 -2.12
C THR A 53 6.03 5.29 -2.27
N GLY A 54 4.86 5.74 -1.84
CA GLY A 54 3.60 5.01 -2.04
C GLY A 54 3.17 4.92 -3.50
N THR A 55 3.37 5.99 -4.26
CA THR A 55 3.11 5.97 -5.71
C THR A 55 4.10 5.04 -6.44
N ALA A 56 5.37 5.09 -6.08
CA ALA A 56 6.38 4.19 -6.67
C ALA A 56 6.12 2.73 -6.29
N THR A 57 5.68 2.45 -5.06
CA THR A 57 5.25 1.10 -4.62
C THR A 57 4.11 0.57 -5.48
N LEU A 58 3.13 1.43 -5.82
CA LEU A 58 2.02 1.05 -6.69
C LEU A 58 2.50 0.60 -8.08
N LEU A 59 3.48 1.31 -8.64
CA LEU A 59 4.07 0.95 -9.94
C LEU A 59 4.86 -0.36 -9.87
N ILE A 60 5.69 -0.52 -8.84
CA ILE A 60 6.49 -1.74 -8.65
C ILE A 60 5.58 -2.96 -8.47
N ASN A 61 4.52 -2.85 -7.68
CA ASN A 61 3.59 -3.97 -7.47
C ASN A 61 2.78 -4.31 -8.72
N GLY A 62 2.52 -3.33 -9.59
CA GLY A 62 1.83 -3.55 -10.86
C GLY A 62 2.64 -4.42 -11.84
N LEU A 63 3.97 -4.29 -11.82
CA LEU A 63 4.86 -4.97 -12.76
C LEU A 63 4.77 -6.52 -12.69
N PRO A 64 4.79 -7.17 -11.51
CA PRO A 64 4.54 -8.61 -11.36
C PRO A 64 3.25 -9.09 -12.02
N MET A 65 2.15 -8.35 -11.88
CA MET A 65 0.87 -8.73 -12.50
C MET A 65 0.97 -8.75 -14.02
N LEU A 66 1.69 -7.78 -14.60
CA LEU A 66 1.94 -7.73 -16.04
C LEU A 66 2.88 -8.85 -16.49
N LEU A 67 3.90 -9.20 -15.70
CA LEU A 67 4.82 -10.31 -16.00
C LEU A 67 4.09 -11.66 -15.97
N TRP A 68 3.25 -11.91 -14.98
CA TRP A 68 2.46 -13.14 -14.91
C TRP A 68 1.36 -13.20 -15.97
N ALA A 69 0.72 -12.07 -16.30
CA ALA A 69 -0.17 -12.00 -17.46
C ALA A 69 0.59 -12.28 -18.77
N LEU A 70 1.78 -11.70 -18.94
CA LEU A 70 2.64 -11.94 -20.09
C LEU A 70 3.01 -13.42 -20.20
N ALA A 71 3.27 -14.12 -19.09
CA ALA A 71 3.54 -15.56 -19.09
C ALA A 71 2.39 -16.38 -19.68
N THR A 72 1.14 -15.94 -19.50
CA THR A 72 -0.05 -16.59 -20.09
C THR A 72 -0.30 -16.26 -21.57
N PHE A 73 0.29 -15.17 -22.08
CA PHE A 73 -0.01 -14.65 -23.42
C PHE A 73 0.37 -15.61 -24.57
N ARG A 74 1.47 -16.36 -24.42
CA ARG A 74 1.94 -17.37 -25.37
C ARG A 74 2.05 -18.70 -24.66
N THR A 75 1.30 -19.68 -25.14
CA THR A 75 1.22 -21.03 -24.58
C THR A 75 2.30 -21.97 -25.12
N ASP A 76 3.03 -21.55 -26.15
CA ASP A 76 4.14 -22.27 -26.81
C ASP A 76 5.52 -21.99 -26.18
N ARG A 77 5.58 -21.29 -25.06
CA ARG A 77 6.85 -21.00 -24.37
C ARG A 77 7.45 -22.24 -23.70
N SER A 78 8.78 -22.30 -23.67
CA SER A 78 9.50 -23.31 -22.91
C SER A 78 9.21 -23.20 -21.41
N ALA A 79 9.34 -24.33 -20.69
CA ALA A 79 9.14 -24.39 -19.25
C ALA A 79 10.04 -23.41 -18.49
N ASP A 80 11.31 -23.33 -18.89
CA ASP A 80 12.30 -22.47 -18.26
C ASP A 80 11.94 -20.99 -18.39
N THR A 81 11.36 -20.58 -19.52
CA THR A 81 10.93 -19.19 -19.73
C THR A 81 9.74 -18.83 -18.83
N VAL A 82 8.78 -19.75 -18.69
CA VAL A 82 7.62 -19.55 -17.81
C VAL A 82 8.05 -19.51 -16.35
N LEU A 83 8.99 -20.38 -15.95
CA LEU A 83 9.54 -20.40 -14.59
C LEU A 83 10.27 -19.09 -14.28
N LEU A 84 11.13 -18.61 -15.20
CA LEU A 84 11.80 -17.32 -15.04
C LEU A 84 10.81 -16.16 -14.86
N LEU A 85 9.75 -16.09 -15.68
CA LEU A 85 8.71 -15.06 -15.55
C LEU A 85 7.93 -15.18 -14.24
N HIS A 86 7.69 -16.41 -13.77
CA HIS A 86 7.04 -16.67 -12.49
C HIS A 86 7.88 -16.15 -11.32
N ASP A 87 9.16 -16.52 -11.29
CA ASP A 87 10.11 -16.13 -10.25
C ASP A 87 10.36 -14.62 -10.27
N MET A 88 10.50 -14.01 -11.46
CA MET A 88 10.61 -12.56 -11.61
C MET A 88 9.42 -11.83 -10.97
N GLY A 89 8.19 -12.31 -11.17
CA GLY A 89 7.03 -11.67 -10.56
C GLY A 89 7.09 -11.70 -9.03
N TRP A 90 7.42 -12.83 -8.42
CA TRP A 90 7.52 -12.93 -6.96
C TRP A 90 8.71 -12.16 -6.38
N LEU A 91 9.86 -12.21 -7.04
CA LEU A 91 11.09 -11.56 -6.62
C LEU A 91 11.16 -10.07 -6.96
N ILE A 92 10.21 -9.55 -7.74
CA ILE A 92 9.96 -8.10 -7.84
C ILE A 92 8.94 -7.66 -6.78
N LEU A 93 7.89 -8.47 -6.55
CA LEU A 93 6.79 -8.11 -5.65
C LEU A 93 7.22 -7.96 -4.18
N PHE A 94 7.93 -8.94 -3.62
CA PHE A 94 8.34 -8.91 -2.21
C PHE A 94 9.66 -8.17 -1.98
N PRO A 95 10.77 -8.50 -2.65
CA PRO A 95 12.05 -7.84 -2.37
C PRO A 95 12.11 -6.35 -2.73
N GLY A 96 11.23 -5.88 -3.63
CA GLY A 96 11.09 -4.47 -4.00
C GLY A 96 10.39 -3.59 -2.93
N ILE A 97 10.02 -4.14 -1.78
CA ILE A 97 9.11 -3.52 -0.80
C ILE A 97 9.74 -2.39 0.05
N MET A 98 11.03 -2.10 -0.11
CA MET A 98 11.72 -1.07 0.70
C MET A 98 11.09 0.33 0.55
N LEU A 99 10.48 0.63 -0.61
CA LEU A 99 9.72 1.87 -0.79
C LEU A 99 8.48 1.92 0.10
N PHE A 100 7.76 0.81 0.22
CA PHE A 100 6.62 0.69 1.12
C PHE A 100 7.06 0.81 2.59
N CYS A 101 8.21 0.24 2.96
CA CYS A 101 8.76 0.44 4.30
C CYS A 101 9.03 1.92 4.59
N LEU A 102 9.66 2.64 3.66
CA LEU A 102 9.92 4.08 3.81
C LEU A 102 8.61 4.88 3.87
N GLN A 103 7.60 4.51 3.09
CA GLN A 103 6.27 5.10 3.18
C GLN A 103 5.68 4.96 4.59
N ASN A 104 5.70 3.75 5.13
CA ASN A 104 5.18 3.44 6.45
C ASN A 104 5.98 4.14 7.57
N VAL A 105 7.30 4.18 7.48
CA VAL A 105 8.13 4.94 8.44
C VAL A 105 7.79 6.43 8.39
N SER A 106 7.57 6.99 7.20
CA SER A 106 7.18 8.40 7.04
C SER A 106 5.82 8.70 7.67
N ILE A 107 4.83 7.83 7.45
CA ILE A 107 3.51 7.92 8.11
C ILE A 107 3.66 7.79 9.62
N GLY A 108 4.41 6.77 10.07
CA GLY A 108 4.65 6.47 11.48
C GLY A 108 5.22 7.65 12.23
N LEU A 109 6.27 8.26 11.68
CA LEU A 109 6.92 9.41 12.28
C LEU A 109 5.98 10.61 12.36
N ALA A 110 5.31 10.97 11.26
CA ALA A 110 4.39 12.11 11.24
C ALA A 110 3.27 11.95 12.28
N VAL A 111 2.69 10.75 12.40
CA VAL A 111 1.60 10.46 13.34
C VAL A 111 2.07 10.52 14.79
N VAL A 112 3.23 9.94 15.12
CA VAL A 112 3.75 9.94 16.50
C VAL A 112 4.19 11.33 16.94
N THR A 113 4.65 12.19 16.02
CA THR A 113 4.97 13.59 16.34
C THR A 113 3.74 14.50 16.43
N SER A 114 2.58 14.04 15.96
CA SER A 114 1.34 14.81 16.00
C SER A 114 0.65 14.82 17.37
N ASP A 115 -0.29 15.75 17.55
CA ASP A 115 -1.18 15.83 18.71
C ASP A 115 -2.24 14.71 18.76
N GLY A 116 -2.32 13.88 17.72
CA GLY A 116 -3.29 12.80 17.62
C GLY A 116 -4.69 13.23 17.15
N SER A 117 -4.85 14.50 16.72
CA SER A 117 -6.15 15.05 16.29
C SER A 117 -6.62 14.52 14.93
N VAL A 118 -5.69 14.29 14.00
CA VAL A 118 -5.97 13.77 12.66
C VAL A 118 -5.94 12.24 12.65
N PHE A 119 -4.84 11.66 13.12
CA PHE A 119 -4.65 10.22 13.23
C PHE A 119 -4.29 9.83 14.66
N PRO A 120 -4.84 8.73 15.20
CA PRO A 120 -4.52 8.31 16.56
C PRO A 120 -3.07 7.81 16.63
N ARG A 121 -2.38 8.10 17.75
CA ARG A 121 -0.95 7.78 17.92
C ARG A 121 -0.61 6.30 17.71
N TRP A 122 -1.52 5.38 18.06
CA TRP A 122 -1.33 3.95 17.85
C TRP A 122 -1.14 3.58 16.38
N LEU A 123 -1.73 4.35 15.46
CA LEU A 123 -1.60 4.12 14.02
C LEU A 123 -0.16 4.34 13.57
N GLY A 124 0.57 5.24 14.23
CA GLY A 124 1.98 5.46 13.96
C GLY A 124 2.84 4.26 14.37
N TYR A 125 2.58 3.68 15.54
CA TYR A 125 3.24 2.44 15.98
C TYR A 125 2.88 1.24 15.09
N LEU A 126 1.63 1.15 14.63
CA LEU A 126 1.23 0.14 13.66
C LEU A 126 2.04 0.28 12.36
N ASN A 127 2.21 1.49 11.82
CA ASN A 127 2.99 1.71 10.61
C ASN A 127 4.47 1.32 10.80
N PHE A 128 5.07 1.59 11.96
CA PHE A 128 6.42 1.09 12.25
C PHE A 128 6.48 -0.44 12.32
N PHE A 129 5.48 -1.08 12.93
CA PHE A 129 5.38 -2.54 12.95
C PHE A 129 5.25 -3.13 11.54
N VAL A 130 4.42 -2.50 10.69
CA VAL A 130 4.29 -2.86 9.27
C VAL A 130 5.65 -2.73 8.59
N ALA A 131 6.33 -1.58 8.66
CA ALA A 131 7.65 -1.45 8.05
C ALA A 131 8.66 -2.51 8.51
N LEU A 132 8.65 -2.87 9.80
CA LEU A 132 9.50 -3.90 10.36
C LEU A 132 9.16 -5.31 9.86
N SER A 133 7.88 -5.63 9.69
CA SER A 133 7.45 -6.96 9.27
C SER A 133 7.86 -7.33 7.85
N PHE A 134 8.16 -6.34 7.01
CA PHE A 134 8.63 -6.49 5.62
C PHE A 134 10.16 -6.53 5.49
N VAL A 135 10.92 -6.35 6.57
CA VAL A 135 12.39 -6.45 6.57
C VAL A 135 12.91 -7.83 6.10
N PRO A 136 12.22 -8.96 6.35
CA PRO A 136 12.65 -10.27 5.84
C PRO A 136 12.51 -10.43 4.31
N ASP A 137 11.66 -9.65 3.64
CA ASP A 137 11.30 -9.88 2.23
C ASP A 137 12.49 -9.88 1.26
N PRO A 138 13.48 -8.97 1.36
CA PRO A 138 14.68 -9.02 0.51
C PRO A 138 15.51 -10.29 0.68
N LEU A 139 15.36 -11.00 1.81
CA LEU A 139 16.06 -12.25 2.02
C LEU A 139 15.60 -13.36 1.07
N ALA A 140 14.40 -13.23 0.48
CA ALA A 140 13.87 -14.20 -0.48
C ALA A 140 14.78 -14.42 -1.70
N PHE A 141 15.64 -13.46 -2.04
CA PHE A 141 16.66 -13.65 -3.08
C PHE A 141 17.72 -14.73 -2.75
N PHE A 142 17.92 -15.03 -1.48
CA PHE A 142 18.96 -15.96 -1.02
C PHE A 142 18.43 -17.35 -0.63
N PHE A 143 17.10 -17.51 -0.51
CA PHE A 143 16.47 -18.75 -0.05
C PHE A 143 15.52 -19.31 -1.10
N HIS A 144 15.84 -20.49 -1.64
CA HIS A 144 14.98 -21.21 -2.58
C HIS A 144 13.90 -22.06 -1.89
N SER A 145 14.03 -22.32 -0.59
CA SER A 145 13.06 -23.07 0.20
C SER A 145 13.13 -22.70 1.68
N GLY A 146 12.11 -23.09 2.45
CA GLY A 146 12.02 -22.82 3.88
C GLY A 146 11.29 -21.51 4.20
N PRO A 147 11.34 -21.06 5.46
CA PRO A 147 10.46 -19.99 5.96
C PRO A 147 10.79 -18.59 5.39
N LEU A 148 11.99 -18.41 4.85
CA LEU A 148 12.48 -17.17 4.24
C LEU A 148 12.44 -17.17 2.71
N ALA A 149 12.00 -18.26 2.08
CA ALA A 149 11.75 -18.28 0.64
C ALA A 149 10.53 -17.42 0.31
N TRP A 150 10.35 -17.04 -0.96
CA TRP A 150 9.24 -16.18 -1.39
C TRP A 150 7.85 -16.74 -1.04
N ASN A 151 7.71 -18.07 -0.97
CA ASN A 151 6.49 -18.79 -0.58
C ASN A 151 6.47 -19.18 0.92
N GLY A 152 7.44 -18.71 1.70
CA GLY A 152 7.62 -19.01 3.11
C GLY A 152 6.71 -18.19 4.02
N VAL A 153 6.68 -18.55 5.31
CA VAL A 153 5.83 -17.88 6.31
C VAL A 153 6.20 -16.41 6.53
N PHE A 154 7.48 -16.06 6.48
CA PHE A 154 7.92 -14.68 6.75
C PHE A 154 7.77 -13.76 5.55
N VAL A 155 7.94 -14.27 4.33
CA VAL A 155 7.88 -13.44 3.12
C VAL A 155 6.47 -13.40 2.55
N PHE A 156 5.74 -14.52 2.53
CA PHE A 156 4.39 -14.54 1.96
C PHE A 156 3.33 -14.19 3.01
N TRP A 157 3.25 -15.01 4.08
CA TRP A 157 2.11 -14.96 4.99
C TRP A 157 2.15 -13.76 5.93
N LEU A 158 3.32 -13.44 6.48
CA LEU A 158 3.51 -12.26 7.33
C LEU A 158 3.28 -10.98 6.52
N ALA A 159 3.88 -10.85 5.33
CA ALA A 159 3.68 -9.72 4.42
C ALA A 159 2.21 -9.53 4.05
N LEU A 160 1.54 -10.59 3.60
CA LEU A 160 0.12 -10.54 3.23
C LEU A 160 -0.75 -10.10 4.41
N THR A 161 -0.55 -10.70 5.58
CA THR A 161 -1.35 -10.40 6.77
C THR A 161 -1.15 -8.95 7.22
N THR A 162 0.09 -8.49 7.27
CA THR A 162 0.43 -7.13 7.70
C THR A 162 -0.02 -6.08 6.70
N TYR A 163 0.05 -6.38 5.40
CA TYR A 163 -0.51 -5.54 4.35
C TYR A 163 -2.03 -5.39 4.48
N CYS A 164 -2.76 -6.49 4.71
CA CYS A 164 -4.21 -6.44 4.94
C CYS A 164 -4.56 -5.59 6.18
N ILE A 165 -3.84 -5.79 7.29
CA ILE A 165 -4.02 -4.99 8.51
C ILE A 165 -3.77 -3.50 8.21
N PHE A 166 -2.69 -3.18 7.49
CA PHE A 166 -2.37 -1.82 7.06
C PHE A 166 -3.50 -1.20 6.23
N LEU A 167 -4.00 -1.90 5.20
CA LEU A 167 -5.07 -1.39 4.34
C LEU A 167 -6.33 -1.08 5.15
N CYS A 168 -6.77 -2.01 6.01
CA CYS A 168 -7.95 -1.81 6.84
C CYS A 168 -7.76 -0.67 7.84
N ALA A 169 -6.62 -0.62 8.54
CA ALA A 169 -6.35 0.40 9.55
C ALA A 169 -6.21 1.80 8.94
N MET A 170 -5.49 1.94 7.82
CA MET A 170 -5.33 3.21 7.13
C MET A 170 -6.64 3.69 6.50
N THR A 171 -7.43 2.78 5.93
CA THR A 171 -8.76 3.12 5.39
C THR A 171 -9.67 3.63 6.50
N TRP A 172 -9.76 2.90 7.61
CA TRP A 172 -10.52 3.34 8.79
C TRP A 172 -10.05 4.70 9.31
N ALA A 173 -8.73 4.92 9.40
CA ALA A 173 -8.17 6.17 9.88
C ALA A 173 -8.50 7.35 8.97
N CYS A 174 -8.39 7.18 7.65
CA CYS A 174 -8.76 8.20 6.68
C CYS A 174 -10.26 8.51 6.72
N LEU A 175 -11.12 7.48 6.80
CA LEU A 175 -12.57 7.65 6.92
C LEU A 175 -12.95 8.43 8.20
N ARG A 176 -12.32 8.08 9.33
CA ARG A 176 -12.50 8.80 10.59
C ARG A 176 -12.06 10.26 10.47
N ALA A 177 -10.89 10.51 9.90
CA ALA A 177 -10.34 11.87 9.73
C ALA A 177 -11.16 12.73 8.75
N ASN A 178 -11.81 12.11 7.76
CA ASN A 178 -12.77 12.75 6.87
C ASN A 178 -14.08 13.11 7.58
N ALA A 179 -14.62 12.22 8.40
CA ALA A 179 -15.83 12.50 9.18
C ALA A 179 -15.63 13.72 10.10
N THR A 180 -14.44 13.88 10.69
CA THR A 180 -14.11 15.06 11.50
C THR A 180 -14.10 16.35 10.66
N LEU A 181 -13.67 16.31 9.39
CA LEU A 181 -13.74 17.46 8.49
C LEU A 181 -15.18 17.84 8.14
N GLY A 182 -16.01 16.86 7.78
CA GLY A 182 -17.43 17.11 7.47
C GLY A 182 -18.14 17.80 8.63
N SER A 183 -17.93 17.30 9.86
CA SER A 183 -18.50 17.92 11.06
C SER A 183 -18.04 19.36 11.33
N ALA A 184 -16.84 19.74 10.86
CA ALA A 184 -16.31 21.09 11.02
C ALA A 184 -16.87 22.05 9.97
N LEU A 185 -17.12 21.57 8.75
CA LEU A 185 -17.73 22.34 7.66
C LEU A 185 -19.24 22.56 7.88
N ASP A 186 -19.92 21.58 8.49
CA ASP A 186 -21.35 21.65 8.79
C ASP A 186 -21.68 22.51 10.02
N ARG A 187 -20.68 22.97 10.80
CA ARG A 187 -20.92 23.95 11.86
C ARG A 187 -21.37 25.26 11.20
N PRO A 188 -22.64 25.68 11.35
CA PRO A 188 -23.17 26.80 10.61
C PRO A 188 -22.36 28.06 10.92
N ARG A 189 -22.20 28.92 9.91
CA ARG A 189 -21.80 30.34 9.97
C ARG A 189 -22.80 31.19 10.79
N ARG A 190 -23.37 30.61 11.86
CA ARG A 190 -24.48 31.12 12.68
C ARG A 190 -24.08 32.25 13.62
N ARG A 191 -22.78 32.56 13.75
CA ARG A 191 -22.32 33.68 14.58
C ARG A 191 -22.36 35.02 13.87
N ASP A 192 -22.31 35.04 12.54
CA ASP A 192 -22.29 36.30 11.79
C ASP A 192 -23.72 36.84 11.57
N GLU A 193 -24.72 35.96 11.42
CA GLU A 193 -26.11 36.38 11.19
C GLU A 193 -26.81 36.90 12.46
N THR A 194 -26.44 36.43 13.65
CA THR A 194 -26.98 36.94 14.92
C THR A 194 -26.47 38.35 15.28
N VAL A 195 -25.31 38.74 14.75
CA VAL A 195 -24.77 40.10 14.93
C VAL A 195 -25.38 41.07 13.91
N LEU A 196 -25.69 40.59 12.71
CA LEU A 196 -26.31 41.40 11.66
C LEU A 196 -27.84 41.60 11.82
N SER A 197 -28.54 40.71 12.54
CA SER A 197 -29.97 40.89 12.84
C SER A 197 -30.25 41.68 14.14
N SER A 198 -29.19 42.12 14.82
CA SER A 198 -29.25 42.93 16.05
C SER A 198 -28.68 44.34 15.87
N SER A 199 -28.37 44.72 14.62
CA SER A 199 -27.95 46.05 14.18
C SER A 199 -29.03 46.68 13.31
#